data_AF-A0A1G2PGY3-F1
#
_entry.id   AF-A0A1G2PGY3-F1
#
_cell.length_a   1.000
_cell.length_b   1.000
_cell.length_c   1.000
_cell.angle_alpha   90.00
_cell.angle_beta   90.00
_cell.angle_gamma   90.00
#
_symmetry.space_group_name_H-M   'P 1'
#
loop_
_entity.id
_entity.type
_entity.pdbx_description
1 polymer ?
#
loop_
_entity_poly.entity_id
_entity_poly.type
_entity_poly.pdbx_seq_one_letter_code
_entity_poly.pdbx_strand_id
1 'polypeptide(L)'
;MFNFGILAFVLTKLVYKPLLKALKERQKLAKATVDNAEESRKALENIDAETKQIEGEARKKADEIIKKAEVQASERRETLIVKANEEAEKIVSQARAEAKAERALLFSEARRDMASLVIRAAEKVLEREVTKEDSKKLAQKAIEELT
;
A
#
# COMPACT_ATOMS: atom_id res chain seq x y z
N MET A 1 22.24 -37.80 -96.14
CA MET A 1 22.36 -36.49 -95.46
C MET A 1 21.07 -36.07 -94.72
N PHE A 2 19.87 -36.19 -95.32
CA PHE A 2 18.59 -35.81 -94.70
C PHE A 2 18.25 -36.52 -93.37
N ASN A 3 18.47 -37.84 -93.29
CA ASN A 3 18.24 -38.62 -92.04
C ASN A 3 19.11 -38.14 -90.87
N PHE A 4 20.34 -37.69 -91.13
CA PHE A 4 21.23 -37.19 -90.10
C PHE A 4 20.73 -35.85 -89.52
N GLY A 5 20.22 -34.95 -90.38
CA GLY A 5 19.65 -33.68 -89.94
C GLY A 5 18.39 -33.85 -89.07
N ILE A 6 17.50 -34.77 -89.44
CA ILE A 6 16.31 -35.10 -88.64
C ILE A 6 16.71 -35.69 -87.29
N LEU A 7 17.65 -36.64 -87.27
CA LEU A 7 18.15 -37.24 -86.03
C LEU A 7 18.82 -36.19 -85.13
N ALA A 8 19.64 -35.31 -85.69
CA ALA A 8 20.29 -34.22 -84.95
C ALA A 8 19.27 -33.22 -84.38
N PHE A 9 18.20 -32.91 -85.12
CA PHE A 9 17.12 -32.05 -84.64
C PHE A 9 16.32 -32.68 -83.49
N VAL A 10 16.02 -33.98 -83.59
CA VAL A 10 15.34 -34.75 -82.53
C VAL A 10 16.20 -34.80 -81.28
N LEU A 11 17.50 -35.15 -81.40
CA LEU A 11 18.42 -35.23 -80.25
C LEU A 11 18.60 -33.87 -79.56
N THR A 12 18.82 -32.80 -80.32
CA THR A 12 19.00 -31.46 -79.75
C THR A 12 17.74 -30.94 -79.07
N LYS A 13 16.55 -31.19 -79.62
CA LYS A 13 15.29 -30.69 -79.05
C LYS A 13 14.78 -31.54 -77.89
N LEU A 14 14.87 -32.87 -77.98
CA LEU A 14 14.30 -33.80 -76.99
C LEU A 14 15.27 -34.23 -75.89
N VAL A 15 16.59 -34.20 -76.11
CA VAL A 15 17.55 -34.65 -75.09
C VAL A 15 18.29 -33.47 -74.47
N TYR A 16 18.83 -32.57 -75.29
CA TYR A 16 19.66 -31.47 -74.79
C TYR A 16 18.86 -30.43 -73.98
N LYS A 17 17.63 -30.11 -74.41
CA LYS A 17 16.76 -29.18 -73.68
C LYS A 17 16.35 -29.68 -72.28
N PRO A 18 15.82 -30.90 -72.08
CA PRO A 18 15.51 -31.38 -70.73
C PRO A 18 16.76 -31.61 -69.88
N LEU A 19 17.88 -32.02 -70.47
CA LEU A 19 19.15 -32.17 -69.74
C LEU A 19 19.64 -30.83 -69.18
N LEU A 20 19.66 -29.78 -69.99
CA LEU A 20 20.01 -28.43 -69.53
C LEU A 20 19.00 -27.88 -68.51
N LYS A 21 17.71 -28.20 -68.68
CA LYS A 21 16.67 -27.80 -67.71
C LYS A 21 16.91 -28.45 -66.35
N ALA A 22 17.18 -29.75 -66.31
CA ALA A 22 17.48 -30.48 -65.07
C ALA A 22 18.75 -29.96 -64.38
N LEU A 23 19.80 -29.65 -65.15
CA LEU A 23 21.01 -29.01 -64.63
C LEU A 23 20.75 -27.64 -64.01
N LYS A 24 19.97 -26.78 -64.70
CA LYS A 24 19.58 -25.46 -64.19
C LYS A 24 18.70 -25.56 -62.95
N GLU A 25 17.74 -26.48 -62.91
CA GLU A 25 16.91 -26.72 -61.73
C GLU A 25 17.74 -27.19 -60.54
N ARG A 26 18.69 -28.12 -60.75
CA ARG A 26 19.61 -28.56 -59.71
C ARG A 26 20.50 -27.43 -59.20
N GLN A 27 21.03 -26.60 -60.10
CA GLN A 27 21.82 -25.43 -59.72
C GLN A 27 20.98 -24.41 -58.92
N LYS A 28 19.73 -24.17 -59.34
CA LYS A 28 18.79 -23.28 -58.65
C LYS A 28 18.44 -23.80 -57.25
N LEU A 29 18.18 -25.10 -57.11
CA LEU A 29 17.90 -25.73 -55.82
C LEU A 29 19.10 -25.63 -54.89
N ALA A 30 20.31 -25.96 -55.37
CA ALA A 30 21.52 -25.86 -54.56
C ALA A 30 21.75 -24.42 -54.06
N LYS A 31 21.57 -23.43 -54.95
CA LYS A 31 21.68 -22.01 -54.57
C LYS A 31 20.61 -21.62 -53.55
N ALA A 32 19.35 -21.98 -53.79
CA ALA A 32 18.25 -21.69 -52.87
C ALA A 32 18.47 -22.32 -51.48
N THR A 33 19.01 -23.54 -51.41
CA THR A 33 19.31 -24.19 -50.12
C THR A 33 20.40 -23.44 -49.35
N VAL A 34 21.45 -22.98 -50.03
CA VAL A 34 22.53 -22.21 -49.40
C VAL A 34 22.01 -20.84 -48.95
N ASP A 35 21.31 -20.12 -49.82
CA ASP A 35 20.72 -18.81 -49.51
C ASP A 35 19.75 -18.92 -48.31
N ASN A 36 18.86 -19.92 -48.30
CA ASN A 36 17.93 -20.17 -47.19
C ASN A 36 18.67 -20.52 -45.88
N ALA A 37 19.77 -21.27 -45.94
CA ALA A 37 20.56 -21.62 -44.76
C ALA A 37 21.27 -20.40 -44.17
N GLU A 38 21.79 -19.51 -45.02
CA GLU A 38 22.38 -18.24 -44.59
C GLU A 38 21.32 -17.31 -43.99
N GLU A 39 20.15 -17.17 -44.63
CA GLU A 39 19.05 -16.37 -44.10
C GLU A 39 18.56 -16.90 -42.75
N SER A 40 18.42 -18.22 -42.61
CA SER A 40 18.01 -18.86 -41.36
C SER A 40 19.04 -18.63 -40.24
N ARG A 41 20.34 -18.71 -40.56
CA ARG A 41 21.40 -18.39 -39.58
C ARG A 41 21.34 -16.93 -39.13
N LYS A 42 21.21 -15.98 -40.07
CA LYS A 42 21.07 -14.55 -39.74
C LYS A 42 19.81 -14.27 -38.92
N ALA A 43 18.70 -14.94 -39.24
CA ALA A 43 17.47 -14.80 -38.47
C ALA A 43 17.64 -15.30 -37.03
N LEU A 44 18.32 -16.44 -36.83
CA LEU A 44 18.62 -16.96 -35.49
C LEU A 44 19.54 -16.01 -34.71
N GLU A 45 20.61 -15.50 -35.33
CA GLU A 45 21.51 -14.53 -34.69
C GLU A 45 20.77 -13.26 -34.26
N ASN A 46 19.85 -12.77 -35.10
CA ASN A 46 19.02 -11.61 -34.78
C ASN A 46 18.05 -11.90 -33.62
N ILE A 47 17.39 -13.06 -33.63
CA ILE A 47 16.48 -13.49 -32.55
C ILE A 47 17.23 -13.62 -31.23
N ASP A 48 18.44 -14.19 -31.24
CA ASP A 48 19.27 -14.31 -30.04
C ASP A 48 19.71 -12.94 -29.50
N ALA A 49 20.07 -12.01 -30.39
CA ALA A 49 20.40 -10.64 -30.01
C ALA A 49 19.20 -9.90 -29.41
N GLU A 50 18.03 -9.98 -30.06
CA GLU A 50 16.80 -9.38 -29.58
C GLU A 50 16.35 -9.98 -28.24
N THR A 51 16.45 -11.29 -28.08
CA THR A 51 16.13 -11.99 -26.83
C THR A 51 17.02 -11.49 -25.69
N LYS A 52 18.34 -11.41 -25.90
CA LYS A 52 19.27 -10.86 -24.91
C LYS A 52 18.97 -9.40 -24.56
N GLN A 53 18.57 -8.60 -25.54
CA GLN A 53 18.15 -7.23 -25.30
C GLN A 53 16.89 -7.18 -24.44
N ILE A 54 15.85 -7.95 -24.79
CA ILE A 54 14.59 -8.03 -24.05
C ILE A 54 14.84 -8.51 -22.62
N GLU A 55 15.66 -9.54 -22.41
CA GLU A 55 16.03 -10.01 -21.07
C GLU A 55 16.75 -8.93 -20.27
N GLY A 56 17.66 -8.19 -20.89
CA GLY A 56 18.36 -7.08 -20.26
C GLY A 56 17.42 -5.95 -19.85
N GLU A 57 16.49 -5.57 -20.72
CA GLU A 57 15.47 -4.55 -20.45
C GLU A 57 14.48 -5.02 -19.37
N ALA A 58 14.07 -6.29 -19.38
CA ALA A 58 13.20 -6.87 -18.37
C ALA A 58 13.86 -6.85 -16.99
N ARG A 59 15.15 -7.20 -16.90
CA ARG A 59 15.92 -7.12 -15.65
C ARG A 59 16.02 -5.69 -15.13
N LYS A 60 16.34 -4.72 -16.00
CA LYS A 60 16.36 -3.29 -15.62
C LYS A 60 15.01 -2.82 -15.09
N LYS A 61 13.92 -3.14 -15.78
CA LYS A 61 12.56 -2.79 -15.33
C LYS A 61 12.21 -3.45 -14.00
N ALA A 62 12.61 -4.70 -13.79
CA ALA A 62 12.41 -5.39 -12.51
C ALA A 62 13.15 -4.68 -11.37
N ASP A 63 14.42 -4.33 -11.57
CA ASP A 63 15.22 -3.60 -10.58
C ASP A 63 14.64 -2.20 -10.29
N GLU A 64 14.14 -1.51 -11.31
CA GLU A 64 13.45 -0.22 -11.16
C GLU A 64 12.15 -0.35 -10.34
N ILE A 65 11.36 -1.40 -10.60
CA ILE A 65 10.14 -1.68 -9.85
C ILE A 65 10.47 -1.96 -8.38
N ILE A 66 11.48 -2.78 -8.10
CA ILE A 66 11.91 -3.10 -6.74
C ILE A 66 12.36 -1.83 -6.01
N LYS A 67 13.25 -1.04 -6.62
CA LYS A 67 13.72 0.22 -6.02
C LYS A 67 12.57 1.19 -5.74
N LYS A 68 11.64 1.33 -6.68
CA LYS A 68 10.45 2.18 -6.49
C LYS A 68 9.57 1.67 -5.35
N ALA A 69 9.38 0.36 -5.24
CA ALA A 69 8.62 -0.25 -4.17
C ALA A 69 9.28 -0.03 -2.80
N GLU A 70 10.60 -0.15 -2.70
CA GLU A 70 11.36 0.11 -1.48
C GLU A 70 11.24 1.56 -1.02
N VAL A 71 11.39 2.52 -1.94
CA VAL A 71 11.22 3.95 -1.64
C VAL A 71 9.80 4.24 -1.15
N GLN A 72 8.78 3.75 -1.87
CA GLN A 72 7.39 3.94 -1.46
C GLN A 72 7.07 3.27 -0.11
N ALA A 73 7.65 2.10 0.16
CA ALA A 73 7.49 1.43 1.45
C ALA A 73 8.12 2.24 2.59
N SER A 74 9.30 2.82 2.37
CA SER A 74 9.96 3.69 3.34
C SER A 74 9.14 4.95 3.62
N GLU A 75 8.66 5.64 2.58
CA GLU A 75 7.82 6.84 2.72
C GLU A 75 6.50 6.53 3.45
N ARG A 76 5.86 5.40 3.13
CA ARG A 76 4.64 4.95 3.82
C ARG A 76 4.91 4.63 5.27
N ARG A 77 6.02 3.96 5.57
CA ARG A 77 6.42 3.64 6.94
C ARG A 77 6.60 4.91 7.77
N GLU A 78 7.34 5.89 7.24
CA GLU A 78 7.55 7.17 7.92
C GLU A 78 6.21 7.89 8.16
N THR A 79 5.37 7.96 7.14
CA THR A 79 4.02 8.56 7.25
C THR A 79 3.17 7.87 8.30
N LEU A 80 3.20 6.53 8.38
CA LEU A 80 2.46 5.77 9.37
C LEU A 80 2.99 6.01 10.79
N ILE A 81 4.31 6.11 10.97
CA ILE A 81 4.92 6.41 12.27
C ILE A 81 4.50 7.81 12.74
N VAL A 82 4.57 8.82 11.86
CA VAL A 82 4.14 10.18 12.18
C VAL A 82 2.66 10.19 12.60
N LYS A 83 1.77 9.58 11.81
CA LYS A 83 0.34 9.50 12.14
C LYS A 83 0.08 8.76 13.46
N ALA A 84 0.79 7.67 13.72
CA ALA A 84 0.65 6.92 14.96
C ALA A 84 1.08 7.76 16.17
N ASN A 85 2.15 8.54 16.05
CA ASN A 85 2.59 9.46 17.10
C ASN A 85 1.58 10.58 17.33
N GLU A 86 1.05 11.19 16.27
CA GLU A 86 0.00 12.22 16.37
C GLU A 86 -1.26 11.68 17.04
N GLU A 87 -1.69 10.47 16.68
CA GLU A 87 -2.86 9.82 17.28
C GLU A 87 -2.61 9.45 18.74
N ALA A 88 -1.42 8.94 19.08
CA ALA A 88 -1.03 8.67 20.45
C ALA A 88 -1.02 9.96 21.31
N GLU A 89 -0.46 11.06 20.79
CA GLU A 89 -0.46 12.35 21.48
C GLU A 89 -1.89 12.87 21.69
N LYS A 90 -2.75 12.73 20.69
CA LYS A 90 -4.17 13.08 20.79
C LYS A 90 -4.88 12.28 21.88
N ILE A 91 -4.69 10.96 21.92
CA ILE A 91 -5.26 10.08 22.95
C ILE A 91 -4.78 10.51 24.35
N VAL A 92 -3.48 10.75 24.52
CA VAL A 92 -2.92 11.20 25.80
C VAL A 92 -3.47 12.56 26.21
N SER A 93 -3.60 13.50 25.28
CA SER A 93 -4.18 14.83 25.54
C SER A 93 -5.64 14.72 25.95
N GLN A 94 -6.43 13.88 25.27
CA GLN A 94 -7.83 13.63 25.62
C GLN A 94 -7.96 13.00 27.01
N ALA A 95 -7.19 11.95 27.29
CA ALA A 95 -7.19 11.29 28.60
C ALA A 95 -6.79 12.25 29.73
N ARG A 96 -5.83 13.16 29.50
CA ARG A 96 -5.45 14.19 30.48
C ARG A 96 -6.57 15.22 30.71
N ALA A 97 -7.28 15.61 29.65
CA ALA A 97 -8.41 16.53 29.75
C ALA A 97 -9.58 15.88 30.53
N GLU A 98 -9.90 14.63 30.23
CA GLU A 98 -10.91 13.84 30.93
C GLU A 98 -10.57 13.65 32.41
N ALA A 99 -9.33 13.23 32.72
CA ALA A 99 -8.88 13.07 34.09
C ALA A 99 -8.93 14.37 34.90
N LYS A 100 -8.66 15.52 34.25
CA LYS A 100 -8.77 16.84 34.90
C LYS A 100 -10.24 17.19 35.18
N ALA A 101 -11.15 16.91 34.25
CA ALA A 101 -12.57 17.14 34.42
C ALA A 101 -13.16 16.24 35.52
N GLU A 102 -12.81 14.95 35.52
CA GLU A 102 -13.23 13.99 36.54
C GLU A 102 -12.72 14.38 37.93
N ARG A 103 -11.45 14.80 38.03
CA ARG A 103 -10.90 15.32 39.29
C ARG A 103 -11.69 16.53 39.79
N ALA A 104 -12.06 17.46 38.91
CA ALA A 104 -12.85 18.63 39.30
C ALA A 104 -14.24 18.24 39.84
N LEU A 105 -14.90 17.26 39.19
CA LEU A 105 -16.17 16.69 39.66
C LEU A 105 -16.02 16.05 41.05
N LEU A 106 -15.04 15.16 41.22
CA LEU A 106 -14.79 14.49 42.51
C LEU A 106 -14.48 15.49 43.63
N PHE A 107 -13.71 16.55 43.36
CA PHE A 107 -13.45 17.59 44.35
C PHE A 107 -14.72 18.39 44.71
N SER A 108 -15.60 18.65 43.76
CA SER A 108 -16.88 19.32 44.00
C SER A 108 -17.81 18.46 44.86
N GLU A 109 -17.89 17.16 44.58
CA GLU A 109 -18.66 16.19 45.36
C GLU A 109 -18.10 16.07 46.78
N ALA A 110 -16.79 15.90 46.94
CA ALA A 110 -16.14 15.84 48.24
C ALA A 110 -16.39 17.10 49.08
N ARG A 111 -16.43 18.29 48.47
CA ARG A 111 -16.77 19.53 49.18
C ARG A 111 -18.21 19.54 49.69
N ARG A 112 -19.16 19.02 48.90
CA ARG A 112 -20.57 18.89 49.33
C ARG A 112 -20.70 17.91 50.50
N ASP A 113 -20.01 16.77 50.42
CA ASP A 113 -20.02 15.77 51.48
C ASP A 113 -19.40 16.31 52.77
N MET A 114 -18.27 17.03 52.68
CA MET A 114 -17.67 17.70 53.84
C MET A 114 -18.61 18.75 54.44
N ALA A 115 -19.27 19.58 53.64
CA ALA A 115 -20.23 20.57 54.15
C ALA A 115 -21.38 19.89 54.91
N SER A 116 -21.92 18.80 54.38
CA SER A 116 -22.95 17.98 55.04
C SER A 116 -22.47 17.40 56.37
N LEU A 117 -21.24 16.87 56.42
CA LEU A 117 -20.64 16.35 57.65
C LEU A 117 -20.41 17.44 58.70
N VAL A 118 -19.96 18.63 58.29
CA VAL A 118 -19.74 19.77 59.20
C VAL A 118 -21.07 20.26 59.78
N ILE A 119 -22.14 20.35 58.96
CA ILE A 119 -23.49 20.72 59.45
C ILE A 119 -23.96 19.70 60.49
N ARG A 120 -23.87 18.40 60.20
CA ARG A 120 -24.26 17.34 61.16
C ARG A 120 -23.45 17.36 62.45
N ALA A 121 -22.15 17.67 62.36
CA ALA A 121 -21.31 17.82 63.54
C ALA A 121 -21.72 19.04 64.38
N ALA A 122 -22.02 20.16 63.73
CA ALA A 122 -22.51 21.37 64.40
C ALA A 122 -23.87 21.15 65.06
N GLU A 123 -24.82 20.49 64.39
CA GLU A 123 -26.12 20.09 64.95
C GLU A 123 -25.93 19.26 66.22
N LYS A 124 -25.03 18.25 66.19
CA LYS A 124 -24.78 17.38 67.33
C LYS A 124 -24.10 18.06 68.52
N VAL A 125 -23.26 19.07 68.25
CA VAL A 125 -22.65 19.90 69.31
C VAL A 125 -23.71 20.83 69.91
N LEU A 126 -24.57 21.45 69.09
CA LEU A 126 -25.69 22.25 69.57
C LEU A 126 -26.64 21.42 70.43
N GLU A 127 -27.04 20.21 69.99
CA GLU A 127 -27.88 19.30 70.79
C GLU A 127 -27.29 18.99 72.18
N ARG A 128 -25.96 18.96 72.30
CA ARG A 128 -25.26 18.68 73.57
C ARG A 128 -25.12 19.92 74.46
N GLU A 129 -24.94 21.11 73.88
CA GLU A 129 -24.70 22.37 74.59
C GLU A 129 -25.99 23.12 74.95
N VAL A 130 -27.12 22.86 74.27
CA VAL A 130 -28.38 23.56 74.53
C VAL A 130 -28.91 23.24 75.92
N THR A 131 -28.96 24.27 76.77
CA THR A 131 -29.57 24.22 78.10
C THR A 131 -31.06 24.57 78.06
N LYS A 132 -31.83 24.23 79.10
CA LYS A 132 -33.26 24.59 79.21
C LYS A 132 -33.52 26.11 79.12
N GLU A 133 -32.56 26.95 79.50
CA GLU A 133 -32.65 28.41 79.37
C GLU A 133 -32.47 28.87 77.92
N ASP A 134 -31.54 28.27 77.17
CA ASP A 134 -31.31 28.59 75.76
C ASP A 134 -32.51 28.19 74.89
N SER A 135 -33.13 27.05 75.18
CA SER A 135 -34.37 26.62 74.50
C SER A 135 -35.51 27.62 74.74
N LYS A 136 -35.63 28.18 75.96
CA LYS A 136 -36.65 29.19 76.28
C LYS A 136 -36.39 30.51 75.55
N LYS A 137 -35.14 30.99 75.51
CA LYS A 137 -34.77 32.22 74.78
C LYS A 137 -34.94 32.09 73.27
N LEU A 138 -34.59 30.94 72.69
CA LEU A 138 -34.80 30.67 71.26
C LEU A 138 -36.29 30.61 70.91
N ALA A 139 -37.11 29.97 71.75
CA ALA A 139 -38.56 29.95 71.57
C ALA A 139 -39.16 31.37 71.66
N GLN A 140 -38.68 32.21 72.59
CA GLN A 140 -39.13 33.59 72.72
C GLN A 140 -38.77 34.43 71.48
N LYS A 141 -37.53 34.31 70.97
CA LYS A 141 -37.08 35.02 69.76
C LYS A 141 -37.81 34.58 68.49
N ALA A 142 -38.09 33.29 68.33
CA ALA A 142 -38.83 32.79 67.17
C ALA A 142 -40.28 33.30 67.15
N ILE A 143 -40.88 33.49 68.34
CA ILE A 143 -42.20 34.12 68.47
C ILE A 143 -42.12 35.61 68.10
N GLU A 144 -41.10 36.34 68.55
CA GLU A 144 -40.88 37.75 68.20
C GLU A 144 -40.61 37.98 66.71
N GLU A 145 -39.90 37.11 65.99
CA GLU A 145 -39.70 37.25 64.53
C GLU A 145 -40.95 36.89 63.71
N LEU A 146 -41.92 36.19 64.30
CA LEU A 146 -43.20 35.83 63.69
C LEU A 146 -44.36 36.79 64.03
N THR A 147 -44.11 37.82 64.86
CA THR A 147 -45.07 38.89 65.17
C THR A 147 -44.61 40.23 64.62
#